data_AF-A0A830EC50-F1
#
_entry.id   AF-A0A830EC50-F1
#
_cell.length_a   1.000
_cell.length_b   1.000
_cell.length_c   1.000
_cell.angle_alpha   90.00
_cell.angle_beta   90.00
_cell.angle_gamma   90.00
#
_symmetry.space_group_name_H-M   'P 1'
#
loop_
_entity.id
_entity.type
_entity.pdbx_description
1 polymer ?
#
loop_
_entity_poly.entity_id
_entity_poly.type
_entity_poly.pdbx_seq_one_letter_code
_entity_poly.pdbx_strand_id
1 'polypeptide(L)' 'MAHTPELPDRYVCTDCHAVYAGSVRHEEGMYHYSAPDECAACDSTEFVRFDQYVNHVLG' A
#
# COMPACT_ATOMS: atom_id res chain seq x y z
N MET A 1 14.83 -3.51 -25.03
CA MET A 1 13.95 -2.53 -24.35
C MET A 1 13.03 -3.34 -23.44
N ALA A 2 13.23 -3.28 -22.13
CA ALA A 2 12.32 -3.89 -21.18
C ALA A 2 11.35 -2.79 -20.74
N HIS A 3 10.06 -2.95 -21.06
CA HIS A 3 9.04 -2.14 -20.41
C HIS A 3 9.01 -2.59 -18.95
N THR A 4 9.53 -1.76 -18.04
CA THR A 4 9.28 -1.98 -16.61
C THR A 4 7.79 -1.76 -16.40
N PRO A 5 7.04 -2.78 -15.96
CA PRO A 5 5.62 -2.61 -15.68
C PRO A 5 5.43 -1.58 -14.56
N GLU A 6 4.38 -0.77 -14.66
CA GLU A 6 3.94 0.03 -13.52
C GLU A 6 3.56 -0.92 -12.38
N LEU A 7 4.18 -0.69 -11.22
CA LEU A 7 3.87 -1.45 -10.01
C LEU A 7 2.77 -0.71 -9.25
N PRO A 8 1.82 -1.44 -8.63
CA PRO A 8 0.84 -0.81 -7.76
C PRO A 8 1.53 -0.16 -6.56
N ASP A 9 0.89 0.87 -6.01
CA ASP A 9 1.28 1.38 -4.70
C ASP A 9 1.25 0.26 -3.66
N ARG A 10 2.12 0.35 -2.66
CA ARG A 10 2.24 -0.64 -1.58
C ARG A 10 1.95 0.02 -0.25
N TYR A 11 1.37 -0.74 0.66
CA TYR A 11 0.99 -0.29 1.99
C TYR A 11 1.56 -1.24 3.03
N VAL A 12 1.99 -0.69 4.16
CA VAL A 12 2.55 -1.43 5.29
C VAL A 12 1.58 -1.31 6.45
N CYS A 13 1.14 -2.44 7.01
CA CYS A 13 0.41 -2.45 8.27
C CYS A 13 1.31 -1.94 9.39
N THR A 14 0.86 -0.95 10.15
CA THR A 14 1.68 -0.34 11.21
C THR A 14 1.89 -1.26 12.41
N ASP A 15 1.03 -2.27 12.58
CA ASP A 15 1.04 -3.13 13.77
C ASP A 15 1.92 -4.37 13.60
N CYS A 16 1.83 -5.04 12.43
CA CYS A 16 2.56 -6.29 12.16
C CYS A 16 3.57 -6.20 11.01
N HIS A 17 3.64 -5.05 10.33
CA HIS A 17 4.59 -4.77 9.24
C HIS A 17 4.41 -5.63 7.98
N ALA A 18 3.28 -6.33 7.83
CA ALA A 18 2.92 -6.99 6.58
C ALA A 18 2.75 -5.96 5.45
N VAL A 19 3.24 -6.30 4.25
CA VAL A 19 3.18 -5.44 3.06
C VAL A 19 2.09 -5.93 2.11
N TYR A 20 1.20 -5.03 1.72
CA TYR A 20 0.09 -5.29 0.81
C TYR A 20 0.24 -4.47 -0.47
N ALA A 21 -0.13 -5.06 -1.61
CA ALA A 21 -0.38 -4.30 -2.82
C ALA A 21 -1.68 -3.51 -2.66
N GLY A 22 -1.70 -2.28 -3.16
CA GLY A 22 -2.88 -1.42 -3.15
C GLY A 22 -3.99 -1.98 -4.02
N SER A 23 -5.23 -1.90 -3.52
CA SER A 23 -6.42 -2.21 -4.29
C SER A 23 -6.57 -1.17 -5.40
N VAL A 24 -6.58 -1.63 -6.65
CA VAL A 24 -6.67 -0.75 -7.82
C VAL A 24 -8.12 -0.43 -8.15
N ARG A 25 -8.40 0.86 -8.33
CA ARG A 25 -9.64 1.38 -8.92
C ARG A 25 -9.27 2.26 -10.11
N HIS A 26 -10.03 2.15 -11.19
CA HIS A 26 -9.81 2.96 -12.38
C HIS A 26 -10.99 3.92 -12.55
N GLU A 27 -10.74 5.20 -12.32
CA GLU A 27 -11.75 6.26 -12.35
C GLU A 27 -11.21 7.43 -13.18
N GLU A 28 -12.04 8.01 -14.05
CA GLU A 28 -11.69 9.17 -14.89
C GLU A 28 -10.41 9.02 -15.73
N GLY A 29 -10.02 7.77 -16.06
CA GLY A 29 -8.80 7.48 -16.82
C GLY A 29 -7.52 7.46 -15.98
N MET A 30 -7.63 7.47 -14.65
CA MET A 30 -6.52 7.39 -13.71
C MET A 30 -6.63 6.14 -12.83
N TYR A 31 -5.48 5.55 -12.50
CA TYR A 31 -5.40 4.48 -11.52
C TYR A 31 -5.29 5.08 -10.10
N HIS A 32 -6.25 4.74 -9.27
CA HIS A 32 -6.24 5.04 -7.85
C HIS A 32 -5.92 3.76 -7.08
N TYR A 33 -5.04 3.88 -6.09
CA TYR A 33 -4.68 2.79 -5.21
C TYR A 33 -5.09 3.17 -3.79
N SER A 34 -5.63 2.19 -3.07
CA SER A 34 -5.94 2.33 -1.64
C SER A 34 -5.39 1.15 -0.85
N ALA A 35 -5.13 1.37 0.44
CA ALA A 35 -4.88 0.29 1.38
C ALA A 35 -6.09 -0.67 1.44
N PRO A 36 -5.89 -1.93 1.87
CA PRO A 36 -7.01 -2.79 2.24
C PRO A 36 -7.74 -2.22 3.46
N ASP A 37 -9.02 -2.61 3.61
CA ASP A 37 -9.83 -2.18 4.75
C ASP A 37 -9.30 -2.76 6.08
N GLU A 38 -8.74 -3.97 6.04
CA GLU A 38 -8.22 -4.70 7.20
C GLU A 38 -7.00 -5.55 6.85
N CYS A 39 -6.07 -5.68 7.79
CA CYS A 39 -4.89 -6.52 7.70
C CYS A 39 -5.26 -7.98 7.93
N ALA A 40 -5.17 -8.81 6.89
CA ALA A 40 -5.44 -10.26 6.98
C ALA A 40 -4.53 -11.04 7.96
N ALA A 41 -3.46 -10.43 8.46
CA ALA A 41 -2.52 -11.06 9.39
C ALA A 41 -2.78 -10.74 10.87
N CYS A 42 -3.38 -9.58 11.18
CA CYS A 42 -3.54 -9.11 12.56
C CYS A 42 -4.81 -8.28 12.81
N ASP A 43 -5.72 -8.22 11.85
CA ASP A 43 -7.02 -7.51 11.91
C ASP A 43 -6.93 -5.99 12.15
N SER A 44 -5.74 -5.40 11.95
CA SER A 44 -5.53 -3.95 12.06
C SER A 44 -6.05 -3.20 10.83
N THR A 45 -6.60 -2.02 11.04
CA THR A 45 -7.06 -1.11 9.97
C THR A 45 -6.04 -0.02 9.64
N GLU A 46 -4.91 0.02 10.35
CA GLU A 46 -3.92 1.08 10.24
C GLU A 46 -2.82 0.71 9.23
N PHE A 47 -2.69 1.55 8.21
CA PHE A 47 -1.74 1.37 7.12
C PHE A 47 -1.06 2.67 6.74
N VAL A 48 0.20 2.57 6.34
CA VAL A 48 0.97 3.67 5.75
C VAL A 48 1.48 3.27 4.37
N ARG A 49 1.64 4.21 3.45
CA ARG A 49 2.27 3.91 2.16
C ARG A 49 3.71 3.44 2.38
N PHE A 50 4.17 2.52 1.54
CA PHE A 50 5.50 1.91 1.65
C PHE A 50 6.63 2.93 1.54
N ASP A 51 6.47 3.96 0.70
CA ASP A 51 7.43 5.06 0.55
C ASP A 51 7.49 5.99 1.78
N GLN A 52 6.45 5.98 2.61
CA GLN A 52 6.35 6.77 3.83
C GLN A 52 6.68 5.97 5.10
N TYR A 53 6.75 4.64 5.02
CA TYR A 53 6.94 3.77 6.19
C TYR A 53 8.20 4.10 7.00
N VAL A 54 9.33 4.37 6.34
CA VAL A 54 10.58 4.72 7.04
C VAL A 54 10.44 6.02 7.82
N ASN A 55 9.79 7.03 7.24
CA ASN A 55 9.56 8.30 7.91
C ASN A 55 8.57 8.14 9.08
N HIS A 56 7.60 7.24 8.96
CA HIS A 56 6.64 6.92 10.01
C HIS A 56 7.28 6.20 11.19
N VAL A 57 8.23 5.28 10.97
CA VAL A 57 8.91 4.53 12.05
C VAL A 57 9.97 5.38 12.78
N LEU A 58 10.56 6.36 12.09
CA LEU A 58 11.64 7.20 12.64
C LEU A 58 11.16 8.52 13.24
N GLY A 59 9.89 8.89 13.05
CA GLY A 59 9.27 10.13 13.54
C GLY A 59 8.51 9.92 14.84
#